data_AF-A0AA40BEZ8-F1
#
_entry.id   AF-A0AA40BEZ8-F1
#
_cell.length_a   1.000
_cell.length_b   1.000
_cell.length_c   1.000
_cell.angle_alpha   90.00
_cell.angle_beta   90.00
_cell.angle_gamma   90.00
#
_symmetry.space_group_name_H-M   'P 1'
#
loop_
_entity.id
_entity.type
_entity.pdbx_description
1 polymer ?
#
loop_
_entity_poly.entity_id
_entity_poly.type
_entity_poly.pdbx_seq_one_letter_code
_entity_poly.pdbx_strand_id
1 'polypeptide(L)'
;MVSSRASASSSRRTKSTKSTDPTDASFKSRRSSAYDENFERELIDYNVYPEGYEYPGDRLTPKPENIGQARVEFLAPRASLSPSHFPQSAFRDLKRKNNTKSKGTIMRNVIPIITGDVDAPNEGNLPFTSLESLTEGVTFMPAPGFFGGARLGDLDKAAREDLSRMIIPTKHADVAVAPNKPLVN
;
A
#
# COMPACT_ATOMS: atom_id res chain seq x y z
N MET A 1 64.48 -32.21 0.64
CA MET A 1 64.73 -31.54 1.94
C MET A 1 65.49 -30.25 1.65
N VAL A 2 64.84 -29.10 1.75
CA VAL A 2 65.48 -27.77 1.68
C VAL A 2 64.82 -26.86 2.72
N SER A 3 65.68 -26.14 3.41
CA SER A 3 65.47 -25.34 4.61
C SER A 3 64.66 -24.07 4.45
N SER A 4 64.02 -23.74 5.58
CA SER A 4 63.62 -22.45 6.13
C SER A 4 64.28 -21.16 5.63
N ARG A 5 63.48 -20.09 5.57
CA ARG A 5 63.89 -18.73 5.94
C ARG A 5 62.70 -17.91 6.46
N ALA A 6 62.76 -17.53 7.74
CA ALA A 6 61.88 -16.54 8.35
C ALA A 6 62.40 -15.12 8.06
N SER A 7 61.51 -14.12 7.97
CA SER A 7 61.85 -12.70 8.11
C SER A 7 60.64 -11.85 8.54
N ALA A 8 60.70 -11.42 9.80
CA ALA A 8 60.35 -10.12 10.39
C ALA A 8 59.09 -9.31 9.97
N SER A 9 58.17 -9.18 10.94
CA SER A 9 57.73 -7.94 11.61
C SER A 9 57.55 -6.65 10.81
N SER A 10 56.31 -6.17 10.72
CA SER A 10 56.00 -4.72 10.67
C SER A 10 54.76 -4.41 11.51
N SER A 11 54.98 -3.82 12.69
CA SER A 11 53.95 -3.29 13.58
C SER A 11 53.37 -1.98 13.00
N ARG A 12 52.07 -1.97 12.69
CA ARG A 12 51.32 -0.73 12.42
C ARG A 12 50.45 -0.37 13.62
N ARG A 13 50.95 0.59 14.39
CA ARG A 13 50.28 1.27 15.49
C ARG A 13 49.10 2.11 14.97
N THR A 14 47.87 1.67 15.21
CA THR A 14 46.66 2.47 14.93
C THR A 14 46.42 3.47 16.06
N LYS A 15 46.31 4.75 15.70
CA LYS A 15 45.95 5.85 16.62
C LYS A 15 44.49 5.68 17.04
N SER A 16 44.26 5.54 18.34
CA SER A 16 42.92 5.64 18.94
C SER A 16 42.39 7.07 18.82
N THR A 17 41.21 7.23 18.21
CA THR A 17 40.43 8.47 18.20
C THR A 17 39.47 8.47 19.38
N LYS A 18 39.56 9.52 20.22
CA LYS A 18 38.69 9.75 21.39
C LYS A 18 37.22 9.77 20.96
N SER A 19 36.40 8.95 21.62
CA SER A 19 34.94 9.00 21.55
C SER A 19 34.45 10.34 22.06
N THR A 20 33.57 11.01 21.33
CA THR A 20 32.80 12.15 21.82
C THR A 20 31.47 11.61 22.33
N ASP A 21 31.12 11.95 23.57
CA ASP A 21 29.87 11.53 24.20
C ASP A 21 28.67 12.07 23.41
N PRO A 22 27.65 11.26 23.10
CA PRO A 22 26.46 11.74 22.42
C PRO A 22 25.67 12.62 23.38
N THR A 23 25.62 13.90 23.06
CA THR A 23 24.77 14.90 23.68
C THR A 23 23.31 14.49 23.51
N ASP A 24 22.54 14.65 24.58
CA ASP A 24 21.12 14.33 24.75
C ASP A 24 20.25 15.05 23.71
N ALA A 25 20.24 14.52 22.48
CA ALA A 25 19.37 14.98 21.42
C ALA A 25 17.99 14.38 21.69
N SER A 26 17.08 15.22 22.18
CA SER A 26 15.64 14.96 22.20
C SER A 26 15.22 14.34 20.86
N PHE A 27 15.03 13.02 20.86
CA PHE A 27 14.53 12.28 19.71
C PHE A 27 13.09 12.73 19.47
N LYS A 28 12.90 13.78 18.68
CA LYS A 28 11.62 13.97 17.99
C LYS A 28 11.46 12.73 17.12
N SER A 29 10.65 11.77 17.57
CA SER A 29 10.33 10.57 16.80
C SER A 29 9.96 11.00 15.40
N ARG A 30 10.75 10.56 14.41
CA ARG A 30 10.47 10.81 13.00
C ARG A 30 9.08 10.25 12.75
N ARG A 31 8.12 11.10 12.35
CA ARG A 31 6.79 10.62 11.96
C ARG A 31 6.98 9.53 10.90
N SER A 32 6.56 8.33 11.26
CA SER A 32 6.54 7.19 10.37
C SER A 32 5.32 7.26 9.48
N SER A 33 5.52 6.91 8.24
CA SER A 33 4.51 6.82 7.20
C SER A 33 4.33 5.36 6.82
N ALA A 34 3.22 5.05 6.14
CA ALA A 34 2.97 3.71 5.61
C ALA A 34 4.07 3.21 4.63
N TYR A 35 4.97 4.09 4.19
CA TYR A 35 6.07 3.78 3.28
C TYR A 35 7.41 3.56 3.99
N ASP A 36 7.49 3.80 5.30
CA ASP A 36 8.71 3.62 6.06
C ASP A 36 8.92 2.13 6.41
N GLU A 37 10.17 1.66 6.30
CA GLU A 37 10.53 0.26 6.58
C GLU A 37 10.17 -0.17 8.02
N ASN A 38 10.13 0.80 8.95
CA ASN A 38 9.80 0.58 10.36
C ASN A 38 8.30 0.69 10.66
N PHE A 39 7.44 1.02 9.69
CA PHE A 39 6.02 1.26 9.93
C PHE A 39 5.32 0.06 10.57
N GLU A 40 5.57 -1.16 10.07
CA GLU A 40 4.98 -2.37 10.65
C GLU A 40 5.46 -2.63 12.08
N ARG A 41 6.72 -2.26 12.39
CA ARG A 41 7.25 -2.36 13.75
C ARG A 41 6.50 -1.43 14.70
N GLU A 42 6.29 -0.19 14.28
CA GLU A 42 5.54 0.79 15.06
C GLU A 42 4.10 0.35 15.31
N LEU A 43 3.42 -0.19 14.29
CA LEU A 43 2.09 -0.77 14.49
C LEU A 43 2.09 -1.84 15.59
N ILE A 44 3.04 -2.78 15.56
CA ILE A 44 3.17 -3.83 16.57
C ILE A 44 3.44 -3.24 17.97
N ASP A 45 4.32 -2.24 18.07
CA ASP A 45 4.64 -1.57 19.33
C ASP A 45 3.42 -0.86 19.95
N TYR A 46 2.48 -0.42 19.11
CA TYR A 46 1.18 0.15 19.51
C TYR A 46 0.03 -0.88 19.52
N ASN A 47 0.34 -2.19 19.56
CA ASN A 47 -0.63 -3.29 19.63
C ASN A 47 -1.59 -3.39 18.42
N VAL A 48 -1.17 -2.88 17.26
CA VAL A 48 -1.81 -3.09 15.96
C VAL A 48 -1.05 -4.17 15.21
N TYR A 49 -1.56 -5.40 15.25
CA TYR A 49 -0.85 -6.55 14.71
C TYR A 49 -1.24 -6.82 13.25
N PRO A 50 -0.25 -7.01 12.35
CA PRO A 50 -0.52 -7.49 11.00
C PRO A 50 -1.23 -8.85 10.99
N GLU A 51 -1.99 -9.13 9.94
CA GLU A 51 -2.61 -10.46 9.75
C GLU A 51 -1.53 -11.55 9.74
N GLY A 52 -1.70 -12.56 10.59
CA GLY A 52 -0.74 -13.66 10.73
C GLY A 52 0.49 -13.34 11.59
N TYR A 53 0.53 -12.18 12.24
CA TYR A 53 1.53 -11.90 13.27
C TYR A 53 1.40 -12.92 14.41
N GLU A 54 2.51 -13.52 14.80
CA GLU A 54 2.66 -14.40 15.95
C GLU A 54 3.79 -13.86 16.82
N TYR A 55 3.60 -13.86 18.14
CA TYR A 55 4.69 -13.49 19.04
C TYR A 55 5.79 -14.56 18.98
N PRO A 56 7.06 -14.17 19.23
CA PRO A 56 8.10 -15.15 19.50
C PRO A 56 7.71 -16.03 20.71
N GLY A 57 7.70 -17.36 20.53
CA GLY A 57 7.31 -18.35 21.55
C GLY A 57 5.84 -18.77 21.49
N ASP A 58 5.31 -19.33 22.57
CA ASP A 58 3.93 -19.87 22.62
C ASP A 58 2.85 -18.81 22.92
N ARG A 59 3.18 -17.52 22.80
CA ARG A 59 2.24 -16.45 23.10
C ARG A 59 1.33 -16.20 21.91
N LEU A 60 0.02 -16.29 22.14
CA LEU A 60 -0.99 -15.97 21.13
C LEU A 60 -1.11 -14.46 20.93
N THR A 61 -1.29 -14.06 19.68
CA THR A 61 -1.63 -12.68 19.30
C THR A 61 -3.06 -12.37 19.77
N PRO A 62 -3.28 -11.34 20.60
CA PRO A 62 -4.60 -11.02 21.11
C PRO A 62 -5.52 -10.57 19.96
N LYS A 63 -6.78 -11.01 20.01
CA LYS A 63 -7.81 -10.54 19.08
C LYS A 63 -8.46 -9.27 19.65
N PRO A 64 -8.94 -8.35 18.79
CA PRO A 64 -9.74 -7.23 19.24
C PRO A 64 -10.97 -7.70 20.03
N GLU A 65 -11.23 -7.09 21.18
CA GLU A 65 -12.36 -7.45 22.05
C GLU A 65 -13.71 -7.30 21.33
N ASN A 66 -13.82 -6.28 20.47
CA ASN A 66 -15.01 -5.98 19.68
C ASN A 66 -15.14 -6.82 18.39
N ILE A 67 -14.28 -7.82 18.14
CA ILE A 67 -14.30 -8.58 16.88
C ILE A 67 -15.64 -9.29 16.63
N GLY A 68 -16.33 -9.72 17.70
CA GLY A 68 -17.66 -10.33 17.60
C GLY A 68 -18.71 -9.33 17.12
N GLN A 69 -18.76 -8.15 17.74
CA GLN A 69 -19.67 -7.08 17.38
C GLN A 69 -19.42 -6.59 15.94
N ALA A 70 -18.17 -6.33 15.58
CA ALA A 70 -17.80 -5.88 14.24
C ALA A 70 -18.28 -6.86 13.17
N ARG A 71 -18.16 -8.18 13.39
CA ARG A 71 -18.66 -9.20 12.46
C ARG A 71 -20.17 -9.14 12.28
N VAL A 72 -20.93 -8.94 13.35
CA VAL A 72 -22.39 -8.79 13.27
C VAL A 72 -22.76 -7.55 12.45
N GLU A 73 -22.09 -6.42 12.71
CA GLU A 73 -22.32 -5.17 11.97
C GLU A 73 -21.97 -5.30 10.48
N PHE A 74 -20.88 -6.00 10.13
CA PHE A 74 -20.51 -6.23 8.73
C PHE A 74 -21.41 -7.24 8.02
N LEU A 75 -22.08 -8.14 8.75
CA LEU A 75 -23.05 -9.10 8.20
C LEU A 75 -24.47 -8.52 8.09
N ALA A 76 -24.73 -7.36 8.69
CA ALA A 76 -26.01 -6.70 8.57
C ALA A 76 -26.33 -6.42 7.09
N PRO A 77 -27.52 -6.80 6.58
CA PRO A 77 -27.91 -6.55 5.20
C PRO A 77 -27.82 -5.06 4.87
N ARG A 78 -27.18 -4.74 3.73
CA ARG A 78 -27.14 -3.38 3.20
C ARG A 78 -27.98 -3.34 1.93
N ALA A 79 -28.97 -2.45 1.87
CA ALA A 79 -29.90 -2.34 0.74
C ALA A 79 -29.19 -2.10 -0.61
N SER A 80 -27.97 -1.56 -0.60
CA SER A 80 -27.16 -1.28 -1.80
C SER A 80 -26.23 -2.42 -2.21
N LEU A 81 -26.15 -3.51 -1.45
CA LEU A 81 -25.26 -4.63 -1.76
C LEU A 81 -26.07 -5.90 -2.02
N SER A 82 -25.88 -6.49 -3.19
CA SER A 82 -26.28 -7.87 -3.45
C SER A 82 -25.65 -8.79 -2.39
N PRO A 83 -26.32 -9.89 -1.99
CA PRO A 83 -25.74 -10.85 -1.05
C PRO A 83 -24.34 -11.27 -1.51
N SER A 84 -23.33 -10.98 -0.68
CA SER A 84 -21.95 -11.33 -1.01
C SER A 84 -21.78 -12.85 -0.88
N HIS A 85 -21.64 -13.53 -2.01
CA HIS A 85 -21.29 -14.96 -2.05
C HIS A 85 -19.77 -15.13 -2.12
N PHE A 86 -19.04 -14.63 -1.12
CA PHE A 86 -17.59 -14.81 -1.03
C PHE A 86 -17.25 -16.01 -0.13
N PRO A 87 -16.99 -17.22 -0.68
CA PRO A 87 -16.83 -18.41 0.12
C PRO A 87 -15.56 -18.34 0.97
N GLN A 88 -15.58 -19.02 2.11
CA GLN A 88 -14.43 -19.07 3.02
C GLN A 88 -13.13 -19.55 2.34
N SER A 89 -13.25 -20.42 1.33
CA SER A 89 -12.11 -20.86 0.49
C SER A 89 -11.51 -19.71 -0.32
N ALA A 90 -12.32 -18.85 -0.93
CA ALA A 90 -11.87 -17.66 -1.65
C ALA A 90 -11.23 -16.65 -0.70
N PHE A 91 -11.77 -16.50 0.52
CA PHE A 91 -11.12 -15.66 1.55
C PHE A 91 -9.75 -16.20 1.96
N ARG A 92 -9.59 -17.51 2.14
CA ARG A 92 -8.27 -18.11 2.41
C ARG A 92 -7.30 -17.87 1.24
N ASP A 93 -7.76 -17.99 0.00
CA ASP A 93 -6.94 -17.71 -1.19
C ASP A 93 -6.50 -16.24 -1.28
N LEU A 94 -7.43 -15.31 -1.02
CA LEU A 94 -7.14 -13.87 -0.92
C LEU A 94 -6.03 -13.61 0.10
N LYS A 95 -6.14 -14.17 1.31
CA LYS A 95 -5.11 -13.99 2.35
C LYS A 95 -3.75 -14.53 1.91
N ARG A 96 -3.71 -15.70 1.28
CA ARG A 96 -2.47 -16.27 0.73
C ARG A 96 -1.85 -15.37 -0.34
N LYS A 97 -2.65 -14.86 -1.27
CA LYS A 97 -2.18 -13.95 -2.34
C LYS A 97 -1.75 -12.58 -1.81
N ASN A 98 -2.34 -12.13 -0.71
CA ASN A 98 -1.98 -10.89 -0.02
C ASN A 98 -0.70 -11.01 0.83
N ASN A 99 -0.20 -12.22 1.08
CA ASN A 99 1.03 -12.43 1.84
C ASN A 99 2.28 -12.17 0.97
N THR A 100 2.46 -10.91 0.57
CA THR A 100 3.59 -10.43 -0.22
C THR A 100 3.86 -8.96 0.09
N LYS A 101 5.12 -8.53 -0.02
CA LYS A 101 5.51 -7.11 0.08
C LYS A 101 5.57 -6.43 -1.29
N SER A 102 5.38 -7.17 -2.37
CA SER A 102 5.47 -6.65 -3.75
C SER A 102 4.18 -5.98 -4.18
N LYS A 103 4.23 -4.66 -4.41
CA LYS A 103 3.11 -3.90 -4.99
C LYS A 103 2.62 -4.55 -6.29
N GLY A 104 3.52 -4.91 -7.21
CA GLY A 104 3.13 -5.53 -8.48
C GLY A 104 2.39 -6.85 -8.32
N THR A 105 2.78 -7.65 -7.32
CA THR A 105 2.09 -8.91 -7.01
C THR A 105 0.70 -8.67 -6.41
N ILE A 106 0.55 -7.66 -5.54
CA ILE A 106 -0.76 -7.23 -5.02
C ILE A 106 -1.66 -6.77 -6.17
N MET A 107 -1.15 -5.90 -7.06
CA MET A 107 -1.90 -5.40 -8.21
C MET A 107 -2.39 -6.54 -9.11
N ARG A 108 -1.55 -7.56 -9.33
CA ARG A 108 -1.89 -8.69 -10.22
C ARG A 108 -2.84 -9.71 -9.60
N ASN A 109 -2.71 -9.99 -8.30
CA ASN A 109 -3.35 -11.17 -7.69
C ASN A 109 -4.45 -10.82 -6.67
N VAL A 110 -4.39 -9.64 -6.05
CA VAL A 110 -5.31 -9.22 -4.98
C VAL A 110 -6.36 -8.26 -5.51
N ILE A 111 -5.95 -7.24 -6.27
CA ILE A 111 -6.89 -6.23 -6.80
C ILE A 111 -8.00 -6.86 -7.65
N PRO A 112 -7.74 -7.83 -8.55
CA PRO A 112 -8.83 -8.48 -9.31
C PRO A 112 -9.86 -9.20 -8.44
N ILE A 113 -9.47 -9.70 -7.26
CA ILE A 113 -10.40 -10.33 -6.31
C ILE A 113 -11.30 -9.28 -5.66
N ILE A 114 -10.73 -8.10 -5.35
CA ILE A 114 -11.46 -6.98 -4.73
C ILE A 114 -12.41 -6.33 -5.74
N THR A 115 -11.95 -6.12 -6.97
CA THR A 115 -12.75 -5.49 -8.03
C THR A 115 -13.82 -6.43 -8.56
N GLY A 116 -13.61 -7.74 -8.42
CA GLY A 116 -14.49 -8.77 -8.97
C GLY A 116 -14.35 -8.88 -10.49
N ASP A 117 -15.16 -9.77 -11.06
CA ASP A 117 -15.29 -9.95 -12.50
C ASP A 117 -16.28 -8.91 -13.04
N VAL A 118 -15.76 -7.74 -13.37
CA VAL A 118 -16.56 -6.62 -13.86
C VAL A 118 -16.06 -6.28 -15.26
N ASP A 119 -16.96 -6.33 -16.25
CA ASP A 119 -16.70 -5.87 -17.62
C ASP A 119 -16.78 -4.33 -17.71
N ALA A 120 -15.95 -3.66 -16.90
CA ALA A 120 -15.80 -2.22 -16.91
C ALA A 120 -14.38 -1.83 -17.31
N PRO A 121 -14.21 -0.73 -18.08
CA PRO A 121 -12.90 -0.17 -18.36
C PRO A 121 -12.12 0.08 -17.07
N ASN A 122 -10.89 -0.40 -17.04
CA ASN A 122 -9.96 -0.17 -15.95
C ASN A 122 -8.54 -0.10 -16.50
N GLU A 123 -7.69 0.66 -15.83
CA GLU A 123 -6.30 0.85 -16.22
C GLU A 123 -5.46 1.18 -14.98
N GLY A 124 -4.13 1.21 -15.12
CA GLY A 124 -3.23 1.50 -14.01
C GLY A 124 -1.96 2.21 -14.44
N ASN A 125 -1.35 2.91 -13.49
CA ASN A 125 -0.07 3.62 -13.64
C ASN A 125 -0.05 4.67 -14.76
N LEU A 126 -1.23 5.21 -15.13
CA LEU A 126 -1.35 6.34 -16.05
C LEU A 126 -1.48 7.66 -15.27
N PRO A 127 -0.64 8.67 -15.56
CA PRO A 127 -0.77 9.99 -14.94
C PRO A 127 -2.06 10.69 -15.36
N PHE A 128 -2.77 11.26 -14.38
CA PHE A 128 -3.98 12.04 -14.61
C PHE A 128 -3.61 13.45 -15.06
N THR A 129 -3.35 13.60 -16.35
CA THR A 129 -2.84 14.85 -16.97
C THR A 129 -3.93 15.82 -17.39
N SER A 130 -5.18 15.37 -17.46
CA SER A 130 -6.30 16.17 -17.99
C SER A 130 -7.23 16.71 -16.89
N LEU A 131 -7.00 16.30 -15.63
CA LEU A 131 -7.76 16.80 -14.50
C LEU A 131 -7.24 18.15 -14.03
N GLU A 132 -8.16 19.02 -13.62
CA GLU A 132 -7.84 20.26 -12.94
C GLU A 132 -7.14 19.95 -11.61
N SER A 133 -6.07 20.69 -11.32
CA SER A 133 -5.33 20.50 -10.08
C SER A 133 -6.16 21.00 -8.90
N LEU A 134 -6.38 20.13 -7.91
CA LEU A 134 -7.02 20.51 -6.65
C LEU A 134 -6.15 21.42 -5.77
N THR A 135 -4.88 21.57 -6.12
CA THR A 135 -3.88 22.28 -5.32
C THR A 135 -3.19 23.39 -6.12
N GLU A 136 -3.85 23.91 -7.16
CA GLU A 136 -3.32 25.00 -7.99
C GLU A 136 -1.94 24.69 -8.60
N GLY A 137 -1.66 23.40 -8.86
CA GLY A 137 -0.40 22.93 -9.44
C GLY A 137 0.71 22.67 -8.42
N VAL A 138 0.44 22.75 -7.12
CA VAL A 138 1.42 22.48 -6.06
C VAL A 138 1.73 20.98 -5.94
N THR A 139 0.74 20.10 -6.18
CA THR A 139 0.94 18.65 -6.11
C THR A 139 1.23 18.01 -7.46
N PHE A 140 2.04 16.95 -7.43
CA PHE A 140 2.29 16.10 -8.60
C PHE A 140 0.99 15.48 -9.14
N MET A 141 0.94 15.27 -10.46
CA MET A 141 -0.20 14.63 -11.11
C MET A 141 -0.32 13.17 -10.64
N PRO A 142 -1.46 12.75 -10.08
CA PRO A 142 -1.56 11.41 -9.53
C PRO A 142 -1.45 10.37 -10.65
N ALA A 143 -0.73 9.28 -10.37
CA ALA A 143 -0.64 8.10 -11.23
C ALA A 143 -1.08 6.88 -10.42
N PRO A 144 -2.40 6.64 -10.27
CA PRO A 144 -2.91 5.55 -9.45
C PRO A 144 -2.46 4.19 -9.98
N GLY A 145 -2.18 3.25 -9.08
CA GLY A 145 -1.79 1.89 -9.48
C GLY A 145 -2.91 1.14 -10.23
N PHE A 146 -4.16 1.48 -9.94
CA PHE A 146 -5.37 0.98 -10.60
C PHE A 146 -6.48 2.02 -10.47
N PHE A 147 -7.29 2.15 -11.51
CA PHE A 147 -8.53 2.90 -11.51
C PHE A 147 -9.50 2.28 -12.52
N GLY A 148 -10.78 2.26 -12.18
CA GLY A 148 -11.86 1.85 -13.07
C GLY A 148 -12.86 2.99 -13.27
N GLY A 149 -13.75 2.85 -14.23
CA GLY A 149 -14.76 3.86 -14.52
C GLY A 149 -15.68 3.47 -15.69
N ALA A 150 -16.26 4.47 -16.34
CA ALA A 150 -17.10 4.30 -17.52
C ALA A 150 -16.30 4.43 -18.82
N ARG A 151 -16.90 4.07 -19.97
CA ARG A 151 -16.32 4.44 -21.28
C ARG A 151 -16.67 5.88 -21.58
N LEU A 152 -15.80 6.58 -22.33
CA LEU A 152 -16.07 7.95 -22.76
C LEU A 152 -17.39 8.08 -23.55
N GLY A 153 -17.77 7.02 -24.29
CA GLY A 153 -19.02 6.96 -25.05
C GLY A 153 -20.28 6.78 -24.21
N ASP A 154 -20.15 6.32 -22.96
CA ASP A 154 -21.29 6.11 -22.05
C ASP A 154 -21.66 7.40 -21.30
N LEU A 155 -20.81 8.44 -21.36
CA LEU A 155 -21.09 9.73 -20.75
C LEU A 155 -22.08 10.52 -21.59
N ASP A 156 -23.07 11.12 -20.91
CA ASP A 156 -23.90 12.15 -21.49
C ASP A 156 -23.05 13.29 -22.05
N LYS A 157 -23.45 13.84 -23.20
CA LYS A 157 -22.68 14.86 -23.91
C LYS A 157 -22.49 16.12 -23.08
N ALA A 158 -23.53 16.60 -22.38
CA ALA A 158 -23.45 17.80 -21.57
C ALA A 158 -22.54 17.57 -20.36
N ALA A 159 -22.71 16.44 -19.66
CA ALA A 159 -21.82 16.07 -18.55
C ALA A 159 -20.36 15.94 -18.99
N ARG A 160 -20.10 15.38 -20.17
CA ARG A 160 -18.75 15.26 -20.73
C ARG A 160 -18.11 16.61 -21.00
N GLU A 161 -18.86 17.58 -21.53
CA GLU A 161 -18.37 18.92 -21.84
C GLU A 161 -18.13 19.71 -20.54
N ASP A 162 -19.15 19.75 -19.67
CA ASP A 162 -19.16 20.56 -18.44
C ASP A 162 -18.16 20.05 -17.39
N LEU A 163 -17.99 18.72 -17.28
CA LEU A 163 -17.16 18.09 -16.25
C LEU A 163 -15.86 17.52 -16.78
N SER A 164 -15.52 17.75 -18.05
CA SER A 164 -14.33 17.18 -18.72
C SER A 164 -13.07 17.24 -17.85
N ARG A 165 -12.79 18.40 -17.26
CA ARG A 165 -11.62 18.65 -16.39
C ARG A 165 -11.69 17.99 -15.01
N MET A 166 -12.80 17.38 -14.64
CA MET A 166 -12.99 16.71 -13.35
C MET A 166 -13.11 15.19 -13.49
N ILE A 167 -13.60 14.70 -14.63
CA ILE A 167 -13.94 13.29 -14.81
C ILE A 167 -13.14 12.61 -15.92
N ILE A 168 -12.44 13.33 -16.79
CA ILE A 168 -11.64 12.73 -17.86
C ILE A 168 -10.17 12.74 -17.43
N PRO A 169 -9.60 11.61 -16.96
CA PRO A 169 -8.29 11.61 -16.34
C PRO A 169 -7.16 11.87 -17.33
N THR A 170 -7.29 11.38 -18.56
CA THR A 170 -6.25 11.40 -19.58
C THR A 170 -6.81 11.77 -20.95
N LYS A 171 -5.94 12.10 -21.91
CA LYS A 171 -6.31 12.35 -23.30
C LYS A 171 -6.55 11.07 -24.11
N HIS A 172 -6.33 9.89 -23.53
CA HIS A 172 -6.53 8.62 -24.21
C HIS A 172 -8.02 8.29 -24.28
N ALA A 173 -8.57 8.20 -25.50
CA ALA A 173 -10.00 7.97 -25.72
C ALA A 173 -10.50 6.61 -25.18
N ASP A 174 -9.62 5.61 -25.13
CA ASP A 174 -9.96 4.24 -24.71
C ASP A 174 -9.76 3.98 -23.20
N VAL A 175 -9.34 5.00 -22.44
CA VAL A 175 -9.12 4.88 -20.99
C VAL A 175 -10.39 5.22 -20.23
N ALA A 176 -10.59 4.54 -19.10
CA ALA A 176 -11.72 4.76 -18.21
C ALA A 176 -11.87 6.25 -17.82
N VAL A 177 -13.11 6.74 -17.85
CA VAL A 177 -13.50 8.08 -17.40
C VAL A 177 -14.36 7.99 -16.14
N ALA A 178 -14.59 9.14 -15.50
CA ALA A 178 -15.19 9.26 -14.19
C ALA A 178 -14.57 8.25 -13.22
N PRO A 179 -13.22 8.24 -13.08
CA PRO A 179 -12.57 7.23 -12.28
C PRO A 179 -13.13 7.29 -10.86
N ASN A 180 -13.48 6.13 -10.32
CA ASN A 180 -13.80 6.03 -8.90
C ASN A 180 -12.58 6.54 -8.13
N LYS A 181 -12.70 7.72 -7.51
CA LYS A 181 -11.57 8.36 -6.83
C LYS A 181 -11.07 7.38 -5.75
N PRO A 182 -9.83 6.87 -5.80
CA PRO A 182 -9.24 6.33 -4.60
C PRO A 182 -9.18 7.51 -3.63
N LEU A 183 -9.91 7.43 -2.52
CA LEU A 183 -9.81 8.42 -1.46
C LEU A 183 -8.38 8.38 -0.95
N VAL A 184 -7.58 9.38 -1.33
CA VAL A 184 -6.28 9.61 -0.72
C VAL A 184 -6.54 10.59 0.41
N ASN A 185 -6.62 10.07 1.63
CA ASN A 185 -6.57 10.87 2.87
C ASN A 185 -5.13 11.29 3.16
#